data_AF-Q2YCB1-F1
#
_entry.id   AF-Q2YCB1-F1
#
_cell.length_a   1.000
_cell.length_b   1.000
_cell.length_c   1.000
_cell.angle_alpha   90.00
_cell.angle_beta   90.00
_cell.angle_gamma   90.00
#
_symmetry.space_group_name_H-M   'P 1'
#
loop_
_entity.id
_entity.type
_entity.pdbx_description
1 polymer ?
#
loop_
_entity_poly.entity_id
_entity_poly.type
_entity_poly.pdbx_seq_one_letter_code
_entity_poly.pdbx_strand_id
1 'polypeptide(L)'
;MRSSYKSSFLRPFAQSMERPITGFDTDSEGDPIAILTCGHAQHVRHDPPFINRPWVTSKQGREGMIGKALNCVRCDQFELPDYFVPYKRTAVFTEETVPAGLRKDHSTKTGVWGKIIVEAGKLRYRVDTLNVDTELSAETVGVVVPEVLHNVEPQGPVRFFVEFYRAPDKEA
;
A
#
# COMPACT_ATOMS: atom_id res chain seq x y z
N MET A 1 -21.35 5.33 -35.20
CA MET A 1 -20.95 4.26 -34.27
C MET A 1 -19.62 4.65 -33.64
N ARG A 2 -19.53 4.50 -32.31
CA ARG A 2 -18.60 5.20 -31.41
C ARG A 2 -17.15 4.78 -31.62
N SER A 3 -16.26 5.75 -31.74
CA SER A 3 -14.80 5.55 -31.75
C SER A 3 -14.16 6.32 -30.59
N SER A 4 -13.29 5.61 -29.88
CA SER A 4 -12.22 6.08 -29.00
C SER A 4 -12.60 6.85 -27.72
N TYR A 5 -12.65 6.13 -26.60
CA TYR A 5 -12.29 6.70 -25.30
C TYR A 5 -10.80 6.39 -25.06
N LYS A 6 -9.93 7.37 -25.31
CA LYS A 6 -8.63 7.43 -24.63
C LYS A 6 -8.90 8.03 -23.26
N SER A 7 -9.02 7.19 -22.22
CA SER A 7 -9.04 7.68 -20.85
C SER A 7 -7.60 7.88 -20.37
N SER A 8 -7.04 9.05 -20.70
CA SER A 8 -5.89 9.61 -20.02
C SER A 8 -6.31 10.01 -18.61
N PHE A 9 -6.15 9.10 -17.64
CA PHE A 9 -6.29 9.43 -16.22
C PHE A 9 -5.05 10.18 -15.75
N LEU A 10 -5.02 11.50 -15.96
CA LEU A 10 -4.31 12.38 -15.04
C LEU A 10 -5.06 12.30 -13.72
N ARG A 11 -4.57 11.49 -12.76
CA ARG A 11 -5.12 11.41 -11.40
C ARG A 11 -4.92 12.78 -10.73
N PRO A 12 -5.97 13.58 -10.48
CA PRO A 12 -5.81 14.84 -9.76
C PRO A 12 -5.60 14.48 -8.29
N PHE A 13 -4.40 14.76 -7.77
CA PHE A 13 -3.99 14.64 -6.37
C PHE A 13 -4.39 13.30 -5.69
N ALA A 14 -3.59 12.25 -5.92
CA ALA A 14 -3.51 11.20 -4.90
C ALA A 14 -3.15 11.89 -3.58
N GLN A 15 -4.00 11.75 -2.56
CA GLN A 15 -3.69 12.26 -1.23
C GLN A 15 -2.35 11.67 -0.80
N SER A 16 -1.42 12.53 -0.35
CA SER A 16 -0.12 12.09 0.16
C SER A 16 -0.29 11.11 1.32
N MET A 17 0.23 9.91 1.16
CA MET A 17 0.27 8.89 2.20
C MET A 17 1.38 9.17 3.20
N GLU A 18 1.08 10.04 4.16
CA GLU A 18 1.96 10.38 5.27
C GLU A 18 2.14 9.18 6.21
N ARG A 19 3.38 8.69 6.33
CA ARG A 19 3.74 7.56 7.20
C ARG A 19 4.85 7.98 8.17
N PRO A 20 4.67 7.78 9.48
CA PRO A 20 5.72 8.06 10.45
C PRO A 20 7.00 7.28 10.19
N ILE A 21 8.14 7.91 10.44
CA ILE A 21 9.45 7.26 10.42
C ILE A 21 9.58 6.39 11.67
N THR A 22 9.94 5.12 11.49
CA THR A 22 10.20 4.16 12.57
C THR A 22 11.69 3.91 12.79
N GLY A 23 12.52 4.20 11.80
CA GLY A 23 13.96 4.00 11.89
C GLY A 23 14.71 4.53 10.68
N PHE A 24 16.02 4.32 10.69
CA PHE A 24 16.90 4.65 9.58
C PHE A 24 17.84 3.48 9.30
N ASP A 25 18.16 3.32 8.03
CA ASP A 25 19.20 2.44 7.53
C ASP A 25 20.11 3.23 6.57
N THR A 26 21.11 2.57 6.01
CA THR A 26 21.95 3.11 4.93
C THR A 26 22.00 2.12 3.77
N ASP A 27 21.99 2.63 2.55
CA ASP A 27 22.28 1.79 1.39
C ASP A 27 23.77 1.42 1.29
N SER A 28 24.15 0.76 0.21
CA SER A 28 25.53 0.35 -0.07
C SER A 28 26.50 1.52 -0.27
N GLU A 29 26.00 2.71 -0.58
CA GLU A 29 26.80 3.94 -0.78
C GLU A 29 26.89 4.76 0.51
N GLY A 30 26.21 4.32 1.58
CA GLY A 30 26.14 5.00 2.87
C GLY A 30 25.05 6.08 2.92
N ASP A 31 24.21 6.15 1.90
CA ASP A 31 23.15 7.14 1.83
C ASP A 31 21.98 6.76 2.76
N PRO A 32 21.47 7.70 3.56
CA PRO A 32 20.49 7.39 4.59
C PRO A 32 19.10 7.10 3.99
N ILE A 33 18.53 6.00 4.45
CA ILE A 33 17.18 5.53 4.14
C ILE A 33 16.32 5.66 5.40
N ALA A 34 15.16 6.30 5.30
CA ALA A 34 14.15 6.24 6.36
C ALA A 34 13.27 5.00 6.17
N ILE A 35 13.01 4.28 7.25
CA ILE A 35 12.03 3.19 7.30
C ILE A 35 10.73 3.77 7.87
N LEU A 36 9.62 3.53 7.18
CA LEU A 36 8.30 4.08 7.52
C LEU A 36 7.42 3.03 8.20
N THR A 37 6.36 3.44 8.90
CA THR A 37 5.40 2.52 9.57
C THR A 37 4.69 1.55 8.63
N CYS A 38 4.57 1.90 7.34
CA CYS A 38 4.04 1.01 6.32
C CYS A 38 5.02 -0.08 5.89
N GLY A 39 6.29 -0.01 6.33
CA GLY A 39 7.37 -0.91 5.95
C GLY A 39 8.20 -0.45 4.75
N HIS A 40 7.76 0.58 4.02
CA HIS A 40 8.59 1.10 2.92
C HIS A 40 9.84 1.79 3.43
N ALA A 41 10.90 1.61 2.65
CA ALA A 41 12.18 2.28 2.79
C ALA A 41 12.22 3.45 1.79
N GLN A 42 12.62 4.64 2.24
CA GLN A 42 12.66 5.84 1.43
C GLN A 42 13.98 6.57 1.60
N HIS A 43 14.72 6.76 0.50
CA HIS A 43 15.89 7.63 0.50
C HIS A 43 15.49 9.03 0.94
N VAL A 44 16.15 9.54 1.97
CA VAL A 44 15.90 10.88 2.52
C VAL A 44 16.94 11.91 2.10
N ARG A 45 17.93 11.46 1.32
CA ARG A 45 18.93 12.27 0.64
C ARG A 45 18.87 11.98 -0.85
N HIS A 46 18.93 13.00 -1.68
CA HIS A 46 19.27 12.92 -3.11
C HIS A 46 20.11 14.16 -3.43
N ASP A 47 21.22 13.95 -4.11
CA ASP A 47 22.12 15.01 -4.59
C ASP A 47 21.89 15.18 -6.10
N PRO A 48 21.52 16.36 -6.64
CA PRO A 48 21.28 17.66 -5.99
C PRO A 48 19.86 17.76 -5.42
N PRO A 49 19.65 18.41 -4.25
CA PRO A 49 18.38 18.28 -3.54
C PRO A 49 17.32 19.27 -4.06
N PHE A 50 16.25 18.73 -4.63
CA PHE A 50 15.01 19.49 -4.85
C PHE A 50 14.27 19.81 -3.52
N ILE A 51 14.71 19.27 -2.37
CA ILE A 51 14.14 19.50 -1.03
C ILE A 51 15.24 19.58 0.04
N ASN A 52 15.32 20.68 0.79
CA ASN A 52 16.27 20.86 1.88
C ASN A 52 15.85 20.05 3.13
N ARG A 53 16.63 19.02 3.49
CA ARG A 53 16.41 18.18 4.69
C ARG A 53 17.68 18.15 5.55
N PRO A 54 17.99 19.23 6.28
CA PRO A 54 19.29 19.38 6.96
C PRO A 54 19.49 18.34 8.08
N TRP A 55 18.38 17.88 8.68
CA TRP A 55 18.34 16.85 9.73
C TRP A 55 18.90 15.49 9.28
N VAL A 56 18.97 15.22 7.97
CA VAL A 56 19.43 13.95 7.42
C VAL A 56 20.94 13.74 7.64
N THR A 57 21.70 14.83 7.75
CA THR A 57 23.17 14.81 7.74
C THR A 57 23.80 14.25 9.02
N SER A 58 23.11 14.31 10.15
CA SER A 58 23.62 13.84 11.44
C SER A 58 22.76 12.71 12.03
N LYS A 59 23.39 11.81 12.78
CA LYS A 59 22.67 10.74 13.49
C LYS A 59 21.63 11.32 14.46
N GLN A 60 22.01 12.34 15.24
CA GLN A 60 21.11 13.04 16.16
C GLN A 60 19.92 13.68 15.44
N GLY A 61 20.15 14.30 14.28
CA GLY A 61 19.09 14.89 13.47
C GLY A 61 18.10 13.83 12.98
N ARG A 62 18.59 12.68 12.52
CA ARG A 62 17.75 11.53 12.13
C ARG A 62 16.96 10.98 13.31
N GLU A 63 17.59 10.74 14.45
CA GLU A 63 16.91 10.28 15.67
C GLU A 63 15.80 11.24 16.13
N GLY A 64 16.01 12.56 15.99
CA GLY A 64 15.00 13.58 16.28
C GLY A 64 13.79 13.57 15.32
N MET A 65 13.87 12.87 14.20
CA MET A 65 12.80 12.74 13.22
C MET A 65 11.98 11.46 13.36
N ILE A 66 12.36 10.54 14.25
CA ILE A 66 11.53 9.36 14.56
C ILE A 66 10.12 9.82 14.98
N GLY A 67 9.10 9.16 14.43
CA GLY A 67 7.69 9.50 14.62
C GLY A 67 7.17 10.66 13.76
N LYS A 68 8.04 11.43 13.09
CA LYS A 68 7.59 12.43 12.09
C LYS A 68 7.15 11.72 10.81
N ALA A 69 6.11 12.24 10.17
CA ALA A 69 5.59 11.68 8.94
C ALA A 69 6.36 12.15 7.70
N LEU A 70 6.47 11.25 6.72
CA LEU A 70 6.90 11.54 5.36
C LEU A 70 5.86 10.98 4.39
N ASN A 71 5.63 11.68 3.28
CA ASN A 71 4.88 11.10 2.17
C ASN A 71 5.59 9.85 1.63
N CYS A 72 4.88 8.72 1.65
CA CYS A 72 5.31 7.45 1.12
C CYS A 72 4.76 7.23 -0.30
N VAL A 73 5.56 7.58 -1.31
CA VAL A 73 5.18 7.48 -2.74
C VAL A 73 4.72 6.07 -3.13
N ARG A 74 5.36 5.03 -2.57
CA ARG A 74 4.99 3.63 -2.83
C ARG A 74 3.59 3.29 -2.28
N CYS A 75 3.16 3.92 -1.17
CA CYS A 75 1.79 3.79 -0.68
C CYS A 75 0.79 4.53 -1.59
N ASP A 76 1.15 5.71 -2.10
CA ASP A 76 0.33 6.44 -3.08
C ASP A 76 0.06 5.58 -4.33
N GLN A 77 1.01 4.72 -4.68
CA GLN A 77 0.96 3.79 -5.82
C GLN A 77 0.37 2.42 -5.49
N PHE A 78 -0.09 2.18 -4.25
CA PHE A 78 -0.60 0.88 -3.81
C PHE A 78 0.41 -0.25 -4.00
N GLU A 79 1.69 0.04 -3.81
CA GLU A 79 2.76 -0.92 -3.94
C GLU A 79 3.00 -1.60 -2.59
N LEU A 80 3.10 -2.93 -2.59
CA LEU A 80 3.41 -3.72 -1.39
C LEU A 80 4.94 -3.82 -1.26
N PRO A 81 5.54 -3.69 -0.05
CA PRO A 81 6.99 -3.77 0.09
C PRO A 81 7.56 -5.13 -0.34
N ASP A 82 8.55 -5.15 -1.24
CA ASP A 82 9.04 -6.37 -1.89
C ASP A 82 9.56 -7.46 -0.93
N TYR A 83 10.05 -7.05 0.24
CA TYR A 83 10.61 -7.94 1.25
C TYR A 83 9.57 -8.48 2.25
N PHE A 84 8.32 -8.06 2.16
CA PHE A 84 7.26 -8.56 3.03
C PHE A 84 6.87 -9.98 2.65
N VAL A 85 6.58 -10.79 3.65
CA VAL A 85 6.23 -12.21 3.48
C VAL A 85 4.76 -12.45 3.80
N PRO A 86 4.08 -13.35 3.06
CA PRO A 86 2.72 -13.73 3.40
C PRO A 86 2.74 -14.57 4.68
N TYR A 87 1.90 -14.21 5.65
CA TYR A 87 1.81 -14.95 6.92
C TYR A 87 0.42 -15.55 7.17
N LYS A 88 -0.58 -15.14 6.39
CA LYS A 88 -1.96 -15.65 6.50
C LYS A 88 -2.66 -15.56 5.16
N ARG A 89 -3.53 -16.52 4.88
CA ARG A 89 -4.44 -16.52 3.73
C ARG A 89 -5.85 -16.88 4.20
N THR A 90 -6.88 -16.27 3.61
CA THR A 90 -8.28 -16.65 3.86
C THR A 90 -8.68 -17.90 3.09
N ALA A 91 -9.82 -18.50 3.42
CA ALA A 91 -10.51 -19.37 2.49
C ALA A 91 -10.90 -18.62 1.21
N VAL A 92 -11.21 -19.35 0.14
CA VAL A 92 -11.80 -18.77 -1.07
C VAL A 92 -13.23 -18.33 -0.76
N PHE A 93 -13.53 -17.08 -1.05
CA PHE A 93 -14.86 -16.50 -1.00
C PHE A 93 -15.52 -16.52 -2.37
N THR A 94 -16.84 -16.56 -2.33
CA THR A 94 -17.75 -16.40 -3.46
C THR A 94 -18.67 -15.21 -3.22
N GLU A 95 -19.49 -14.87 -4.19
CA GLU A 95 -20.57 -13.89 -4.05
C GLU A 95 -21.54 -14.21 -2.90
N GLU A 96 -21.70 -15.49 -2.57
CA GLU A 96 -22.58 -15.96 -1.50
C GLU A 96 -21.87 -16.01 -0.14
N THR A 97 -20.57 -16.33 -0.14
CA THR A 97 -19.80 -16.59 1.09
C THR A 97 -18.93 -15.42 1.54
N VAL A 98 -18.87 -14.32 0.78
CA VAL A 98 -18.12 -13.12 1.17
C VAL A 98 -18.64 -12.54 2.50
N PRO A 99 -17.79 -12.43 3.54
CA PRO A 99 -18.21 -11.88 4.82
C PRO A 99 -18.74 -10.45 4.68
N ALA A 100 -19.84 -10.13 5.35
CA ALA A 100 -20.40 -8.78 5.36
C ALA A 100 -19.40 -7.69 5.79
N GLY A 101 -18.41 -8.04 6.62
CA GLY A 101 -17.34 -7.12 7.01
C GLY A 101 -16.47 -6.66 5.83
N LEU A 102 -16.18 -7.53 4.85
CA LEU A 102 -15.38 -7.17 3.68
C LEU A 102 -16.15 -6.28 2.69
N ARG A 103 -17.49 -6.31 2.75
CA ARG A 103 -18.40 -5.49 1.93
C ARG A 103 -18.64 -4.09 2.52
N LYS A 104 -18.12 -3.82 3.71
CA LYS A 104 -18.17 -2.53 4.38
C LYS A 104 -16.77 -1.96 4.51
N ASP A 105 -16.70 -0.66 4.78
CA ASP A 105 -15.41 -0.03 5.05
C ASP A 105 -14.74 -0.67 6.25
N HIS A 106 -13.51 -1.11 6.01
CA HIS A 106 -12.62 -1.66 7.00
C HIS A 106 -11.18 -1.36 6.60
N SER A 107 -10.24 -1.59 7.52
CA SER A 107 -8.82 -1.43 7.26
C SER A 107 -8.02 -2.55 7.91
N THR A 108 -6.83 -2.78 7.39
CA THR A 108 -5.81 -3.57 8.08
C THR A 108 -5.07 -2.68 9.09
N LYS A 109 -4.47 -3.31 10.09
CA LYS A 109 -3.65 -2.62 11.11
C LYS A 109 -2.36 -2.07 10.49
N THR A 110 -1.70 -1.15 11.19
CA THR A 110 -0.36 -0.67 10.86
C THR A 110 0.59 -1.82 10.52
N GLY A 111 1.35 -1.69 9.43
CA GLY A 111 2.31 -2.70 8.98
C GLY A 111 1.70 -4.01 8.45
N VAL A 112 0.37 -4.13 8.36
CA VAL A 112 -0.31 -5.30 7.79
C VAL A 112 -0.89 -4.93 6.43
N TRP A 113 -0.36 -5.56 5.39
CA TRP A 113 -0.84 -5.40 4.01
C TRP A 113 -1.78 -6.53 3.65
N GLY A 114 -2.74 -6.25 2.77
CA GLY A 114 -3.56 -7.27 2.12
C GLY A 114 -3.28 -7.33 0.62
N LYS A 115 -3.38 -8.52 0.04
CA LYS A 115 -3.38 -8.73 -1.41
C LYS A 115 -4.60 -9.55 -1.78
N ILE A 116 -5.50 -8.95 -2.55
CA ILE A 116 -6.75 -9.56 -3.02
C ILE A 116 -6.48 -10.19 -4.38
N ILE A 117 -6.69 -11.51 -4.45
CA ILE A 117 -6.43 -12.30 -5.65
C ILE A 117 -7.73 -12.95 -6.08
N VAL A 118 -8.15 -12.66 -7.32
CA VAL A 118 -9.36 -13.24 -7.92
C VAL A 118 -8.93 -14.43 -8.77
N GLU A 119 -9.47 -15.61 -8.48
CA GLU A 119 -9.25 -16.84 -9.26
C GLU A 119 -10.18 -16.89 -10.48
N ALA A 120 -11.42 -16.39 -10.34
CA ALA A 120 -12.42 -16.36 -11.40
C ALA A 120 -13.45 -15.25 -11.15
N GLY A 121 -14.02 -14.71 -12.22
CA GLY A 121 -15.03 -13.66 -12.14
C GLY A 121 -14.43 -12.28 -11.90
N LYS A 122 -15.23 -11.38 -11.31
CA LYS A 122 -14.90 -9.96 -11.13
C LYS A 122 -15.29 -9.48 -9.74
N LEU A 123 -14.42 -8.66 -9.15
CA LEU A 123 -14.63 -8.07 -7.83
C LEU A 123 -14.35 -6.57 -7.91
N ARG A 124 -15.29 -5.72 -7.53
CA ARG A 124 -15.04 -4.29 -7.39
C ARG A 124 -14.30 -4.03 -6.09
N TYR A 125 -13.23 -3.26 -6.13
CA TYR A 125 -12.45 -2.79 -4.99
C TYR A 125 -12.52 -1.27 -4.92
N ARG A 126 -12.89 -0.73 -3.76
CA ARG A 126 -13.03 0.71 -3.54
C ARG A 126 -12.19 1.22 -2.38
N VAL A 127 -11.62 2.40 -2.59
CA VAL A 127 -10.97 3.24 -1.57
C VAL A 127 -11.47 4.66 -1.77
N ASP A 128 -12.59 4.97 -1.13
CA ASP A 128 -13.33 6.20 -1.36
C ASP A 128 -12.51 7.45 -1.01
N THR A 129 -11.72 7.40 0.07
CA THR A 129 -10.85 8.51 0.49
C THR A 129 -9.81 8.92 -0.57
N LEU A 130 -9.48 8.00 -1.50
CA LEU A 130 -8.49 8.20 -2.56
C LEU A 130 -9.12 8.21 -3.95
N ASN A 131 -10.44 8.19 -4.05
CA ASN A 131 -11.18 8.06 -5.31
C ASN A 131 -10.70 6.87 -6.17
N VAL A 132 -10.33 5.76 -5.53
CA VAL A 132 -10.00 4.52 -6.23
C VAL A 132 -11.24 3.65 -6.30
N ASP A 133 -11.60 3.29 -7.52
CA ASP A 133 -12.68 2.35 -7.82
C ASP A 133 -12.21 1.49 -8.98
N THR A 134 -11.90 0.23 -8.71
CA THR A 134 -11.19 -0.65 -9.64
C THR A 134 -11.85 -2.01 -9.68
N GLU A 135 -11.97 -2.57 -10.89
CA GLU A 135 -12.36 -3.96 -11.09
C GLU A 135 -11.13 -4.86 -11.00
N LEU A 136 -11.18 -5.84 -10.08
CA LEU A 136 -10.20 -6.90 -9.92
C LEU A 136 -10.63 -8.15 -10.70
N SER A 137 -9.65 -8.89 -11.19
CA SER A 137 -9.83 -10.11 -11.99
C SER A 137 -8.61 -11.02 -11.81
N ALA A 138 -8.55 -12.14 -12.54
CA ALA A 138 -7.37 -13.01 -12.55
C ALA A 138 -6.09 -12.31 -13.05
N GLU A 139 -6.23 -11.21 -13.80
CA GLU A 139 -5.11 -10.42 -14.33
C GLU A 139 -4.81 -9.18 -13.47
N THR A 140 -5.78 -8.72 -12.68
CA THR A 140 -5.68 -7.49 -11.89
C THR A 140 -5.89 -7.79 -10.41
N VAL A 141 -4.80 -7.73 -9.65
CA VAL A 141 -4.83 -7.89 -8.18
C VAL A 141 -5.16 -6.60 -7.47
N GLY A 142 -5.78 -6.70 -6.30
CA GLY A 142 -5.97 -5.56 -5.40
C GLY A 142 -4.90 -5.54 -4.31
N VAL A 143 -4.28 -4.40 -4.07
CA VAL A 143 -3.39 -4.21 -2.91
C VAL A 143 -4.12 -3.38 -1.86
N VAL A 144 -4.12 -3.85 -0.63
CA VAL A 144 -4.71 -3.15 0.52
C VAL A 144 -3.59 -2.49 1.31
N VAL A 145 -3.61 -1.15 1.28
CA VAL A 145 -2.66 -0.31 2.02
C VAL A 145 -3.05 -0.28 3.52
N PRO A 146 -2.08 -0.44 4.45
CA PRO A 146 -2.35 -0.40 5.89
C PRO A 146 -3.10 0.85 6.33
N GLU A 147 -4.07 0.69 7.22
CA GLU A 147 -4.84 1.77 7.86
C GLU A 147 -5.71 2.59 6.90
N VAL A 148 -5.79 2.20 5.62
CA VAL A 148 -6.67 2.85 4.63
C VAL A 148 -7.99 2.10 4.56
N LEU A 149 -9.10 2.83 4.74
CA LEU A 149 -10.45 2.27 4.62
C LEU A 149 -10.74 1.84 3.19
N HIS A 150 -11.23 0.62 3.04
CA HIS A 150 -11.58 0.05 1.75
C HIS A 150 -12.73 -0.95 1.90
N ASN A 151 -13.34 -1.31 0.78
CA ASN A 151 -14.35 -2.35 0.71
C ASN A 151 -14.30 -3.09 -0.64
N VAL A 152 -14.96 -4.25 -0.70
CA VAL A 152 -15.12 -5.03 -1.94
C VAL A 152 -16.58 -5.38 -2.22
N GLU A 153 -16.93 -5.50 -3.49
CA GLU A 153 -18.27 -5.84 -3.95
C GLU A 153 -18.21 -6.83 -5.13
N PRO A 154 -18.72 -8.07 -4.99
CA PRO A 154 -18.83 -9.01 -6.11
C PRO A 154 -19.62 -8.42 -7.28
N GLN A 155 -19.13 -8.60 -8.51
CA GLN A 155 -19.81 -8.14 -9.74
C GLN A 155 -20.42 -9.34 -10.50
N GLY A 156 -21.16 -10.17 -9.78
CA GLY A 156 -21.67 -11.47 -10.24
C GLY A 156 -20.86 -12.64 -9.63
N PRO A 157 -20.92 -13.84 -10.25
CA PRO A 157 -20.16 -15.00 -9.79
C PRO A 157 -18.66 -14.71 -9.69
N VAL A 158 -18.07 -14.98 -8.53
CA VAL A 158 -16.66 -14.68 -8.26
C VAL A 158 -16.03 -15.73 -7.37
N ARG A 159 -14.72 -15.94 -7.52
CA ARG A 159 -13.90 -16.71 -6.59
C ARG A 159 -12.66 -15.92 -6.28
N PHE A 160 -12.43 -15.57 -5.03
CA PHE A 160 -11.27 -14.78 -4.64
C PHE A 160 -10.82 -15.10 -3.21
N PHE A 161 -9.60 -14.72 -2.85
CA PHE A 161 -9.10 -14.81 -1.49
C PHE A 161 -8.22 -13.61 -1.16
N VAL A 162 -7.91 -13.44 0.13
CA VAL A 162 -7.00 -12.40 0.60
C VAL A 162 -5.79 -13.02 1.27
N GLU A 163 -4.60 -12.62 0.84
CA GLU A 163 -3.33 -12.89 1.51
C GLU A 163 -2.95 -11.68 2.36
N PHE A 164 -2.42 -11.93 3.55
CA PHE A 164 -1.94 -10.91 4.45
C PHE A 164 -0.42 -10.99 4.57
N TYR A 165 0.21 -9.83 4.43
CA TYR A 165 1.65 -9.66 4.39
C TYR A 165 2.11 -8.75 5.52
N ARG A 166 3.29 -9.02 6.05
CA ARG A 166 3.98 -8.19 7.04
C ARG A 166 5.49 -8.30 6.84
N ALA A 167 6.25 -7.42 7.48
CA ALA A 167 7.70 -7.56 7.54
C ALA A 167 8.05 -8.93 8.14
N PRO A 168 9.10 -9.61 7.64
CA PRO A 168 9.57 -10.85 8.25
C PRO A 168 9.92 -10.61 9.72
N ASP A 169 9.69 -11.61 10.56
CA ASP A 169 10.12 -11.55 11.95
C ASP A 169 11.65 -11.36 11.95
N LYS A 170 12.17 -10.40 12.71
CA LYS A 170 13.62 -10.29 12.89
C LYS A 170 14.07 -11.58 13.55
N GLU A 171 15.01 -12.31 12.94
CA GLU A 171 15.66 -13.44 13.60
C GLU A 171 16.15 -12.96 14.98
N ALA A 172 15.68 -13.65 16.02
CA ALA A 172 15.94 -13.30 17.41
C ALA A 172 17.38 -13.62 17.83
#